data_AF-A0A9N8YZM4-F1
#
_entry.id   AF-A0A9N8YZM4-F1
#
_cell.length_a   1.000
_cell.length_b   1.000
_cell.length_c   1.000
_cell.angle_alpha   90.00
_cell.angle_beta   90.00
_cell.angle_gamma   90.00
#
_symmetry.space_group_name_H-M   'P 1'
#
loop_
_entity.id
_entity.type
_entity.pdbx_description
1 polymer ?
#
loop_
_entity_poly.entity_id
_entity_poly.type
_entity_poly.pdbx_seq_one_letter_code
_entity_poly.pdbx_strand_id
1 'polypeptide(L)' 'MEDPKIQEARETMDILHEISTILNTGLDRDTLSLCLNLCENGVNPEALAAVIKELRRESAAIKVYIMH' A
#
# COMPACT_ATOMS: atom_id res chain seq x y z
N MET A 1 27.28 -8.75 -10.23
CA MET A 1 27.02 -8.08 -8.94
C MET A 1 25.80 -7.20 -9.17
N GLU A 2 24.80 -7.28 -8.29
CA GLU A 2 23.63 -6.40 -8.38
C GLU A 2 24.03 -4.97 -8.01
N ASP A 3 23.36 -3.97 -8.59
CA ASP A 3 23.66 -2.56 -8.31
C ASP A 3 23.32 -2.24 -6.84
N PRO A 4 24.23 -1.60 -6.07
CA PRO A 4 24.01 -1.34 -4.65
C PRO A 4 22.73 -0.53 -4.37
N LYS A 5 22.31 0.33 -5.30
CA LYS A 5 21.05 1.09 -5.15
C LYS A 5 19.82 0.20 -5.23
N ILE A 6 19.86 -0.85 -6.05
CA ILE A 6 18.76 -1.81 -6.17
C ILE A 6 18.62 -2.61 -4.87
N GLN A 7 19.76 -2.96 -4.25
CA GLN A 7 19.76 -3.66 -2.96
C GLN A 7 19.16 -2.80 -1.84
N GLU A 8 19.57 -1.53 -1.72
CA GLU A 8 19.04 -0.59 -0.72
C GLU A 8 17.53 -0.35 -0.89
N ALA A 9 17.04 -0.21 -2.13
CA ALA A 9 15.63 -0.02 -2.41
C ALA A 9 14.80 -1.25 -1.99
N ARG A 10 15.31 -2.46 -2.22
CA ARG A 10 14.66 -3.71 -1.78
C ARG A 10 14.58 -3.79 -0.26
N GLU A 11 15.67 -3.49 0.42
CA GLU A 11 15.75 -3.51 1.89
C GLU A 11 14.80 -2.49 2.51
N THR A 12 14.74 -1.28 1.94
CA THR A 12 13.78 -0.25 2.35
C THR A 12 12.34 -0.73 2.20
N MET A 13 12.02 -1.36 1.06
CA MET A 13 10.69 -1.91 0.79
C MET A 13 10.34 -3.06 1.75
N ASP A 14 11.30 -3.91 2.12
CA ASP A 14 11.12 -4.99 3.10
C ASP A 14 10.77 -4.42 4.48
N ILE A 15 11.53 -3.44 4.95
CA ILE A 15 11.29 -2.77 6.24
C ILE A 15 9.91 -2.11 6.25
N LEU A 16 9.54 -1.39 5.19
CA LEU A 16 8.23 -0.74 5.09
C LEU A 16 7.08 -1.75 5.11
N HIS A 17 7.24 -2.89 4.44
CA HIS A 17 6.23 -3.95 4.44
C HIS A 17 6.11 -4.64 5.81
N GLU A 18 7.22 -4.83 6.52
CA GLU A 18 7.21 -5.33 7.89
C GLU A 18 6.45 -4.38 8.82
N ILE A 19 6.75 -3.07 8.76
CA ILE A 19 6.02 -2.04 9.50
C ILE A 19 4.51 -2.09 9.19
N SER A 20 4.16 -2.16 7.90
CA SER A 20 2.77 -2.28 7.43
C SER A 20 2.04 -3.49 8.02
N THR A 21 2.75 -4.61 8.12
CA THR A 21 2.24 -5.87 8.69
C THR A 21 2.02 -5.73 10.19
N ILE A 22 2.99 -5.18 10.93
CA ILE A 22 2.90 -4.95 12.38
C ILE A 22 1.72 -4.02 12.71
N LEU A 23 1.52 -2.98 11.89
CA LEU A 23 0.42 -2.03 12.05
C LEU A 23 -0.92 -2.54 11.51
N ASN A 24 -0.96 -3.74 10.94
CA ASN A 24 -2.16 -4.36 10.36
C ASN A 24 -2.90 -3.44 9.36
N THR A 25 -2.15 -2.72 8.51
CA THR A 25 -2.76 -1.85 7.49
C THR A 25 -3.50 -2.66 6.42
N GLY A 26 -3.14 -3.95 6.29
CA GLY A 26 -3.66 -4.86 5.26
C GLY A 26 -3.20 -4.48 3.86
N LEU A 27 -2.11 -3.73 3.70
CA LEU A 27 -1.49 -3.44 2.40
C LEU A 27 -0.49 -4.56 2.07
N ASP A 28 -0.70 -5.23 0.95
CA ASP A 28 0.30 -6.10 0.35
C ASP A 28 1.45 -5.29 -0.25
N ARG A 29 2.52 -5.98 -0.65
CA ARG A 29 3.76 -5.35 -1.14
C ARG A 29 3.55 -4.49 -2.39
N ASP A 30 2.70 -4.93 -3.32
CA ASP A 30 2.46 -4.20 -4.57
C ASP A 30 1.67 -2.92 -4.28
N THR A 31 0.61 -3.04 -3.45
CA THR A 31 -0.19 -1.88 -3.04
C THR A 31 0.64 -0.88 -2.25
N LEU A 32 1.51 -1.34 -1.35
CA LEU A 32 2.39 -0.46 -0.56
C LEU A 32 3.42 0.26 -1.45
N SER A 33 4.00 -0.44 -2.43
CA SER A 33 4.92 0.17 -3.41
C SER A 33 4.22 1.26 -4.23
N LEU A 34 2.97 1.02 -4.65
CA LEU A 34 2.17 2.03 -5.34
C LEU A 34 1.89 3.25 -4.45
N CYS A 35 1.55 3.03 -3.17
CA CYS A 35 1.32 4.12 -2.22
C CYS A 35 2.59 4.96 -2.04
N LEU A 36 3.76 4.32 -1.94
CA LEU A 36 5.04 5.00 -1.84
C LEU A 36 5.31 5.87 -3.07
N ASN A 37 5.14 5.32 -4.28
CA ASN A 37 5.31 6.08 -5.51
C ASN A 37 4.36 7.28 -5.59
N LEU A 38 3.10 7.15 -5.16
CA LEU A 38 2.16 8.28 -5.11
C LEU A 38 2.64 9.36 -4.12
N CYS A 39 3.08 8.97 -2.93
CA CYS A 39 3.62 9.90 -1.94
C CYS A 39 4.90 10.60 -2.44
N GLU A 40 5.80 9.87 -3.12
CA GLU A 40 7.00 10.44 -3.75
C GLU A 40 6.67 11.45 -4.86
N ASN A 41 5.53 11.27 -5.53
CA ASN A 41 4.98 12.23 -6.50
C ASN A 41 4.18 13.38 -5.84
N GLY A 42 4.24 13.51 -4.52
CA GLY A 42 3.65 14.64 -3.78
C GLY A 42 2.18 14.45 -3.38
N VAL A 43 1.63 13.25 -3.52
CA VAL A 43 0.29 12.95 -2.99
C VAL A 43 0.31 12.96 -1.47
N ASN A 44 -0.68 13.63 -0.86
CA ASN A 44 -0.82 13.66 0.60
C ASN A 44 -1.17 12.25 1.16
N PRO A 45 -0.39 11.70 2.11
CA PRO A 45 -0.61 10.35 2.65
C PRO A 45 -1.96 10.18 3.37
N GLU A 46 -2.42 11.20 4.08
CA GLU A 46 -3.70 11.14 4.80
C GLU A 46 -4.89 11.05 3.85
N ALA A 47 -4.88 11.85 2.77
CA ALA A 47 -5.88 11.82 1.72
C ALA A 47 -5.85 10.48 0.97
N LEU A 48 -4.66 9.97 0.65
CA LEU A 48 -4.51 8.65 0.03
C LEU A 48 -5.09 7.54 0.91
N ALA A 49 -4.80 7.56 2.21
CA ALA A 49 -5.36 6.61 3.16
C ALA A 49 -6.90 6.69 3.24
N ALA A 50 -7.48 7.89 3.15
CA ALA A 50 -8.93 8.06 3.11
C ALA A 50 -9.53 7.42 1.84
N VAL A 51 -8.93 7.63 0.68
CA VAL A 51 -9.37 7.02 -0.60
C VAL A 51 -9.29 5.50 -0.54
N ILE A 52 -8.19 4.92 -0.05
CA ILE A 52 -8.04 3.46 0.08
C ILE A 52 -9.12 2.86 0.98
N LYS A 53 -9.45 3.53 2.10
CA LYS A 53 -10.51 3.08 3.01
C LYS A 53 -11.88 3.09 2.33
N GLU A 54 -12.19 4.13 1.57
CA GLU A 54 -13.48 4.23 0.87
C GLU A 54 -13.59 3.15 -0.22
N LEU A 55 -12.56 2.96 -1.05
CA LEU A 55 -12.54 1.92 -2.09
C LEU A 55 -12.72 0.51 -1.50
N ARG A 56 -12.07 0.22 -0.37
CA ARG A 56 -12.24 -1.07 0.33
C ARG A 56 -13.67 -1.25 0.83
N ARG A 57 -14.28 -0.20 1.37
CA ARG A 57 -15.67 -0.20 1.85
C ARG A 57 -16.64 -0.45 0.70
N GLU A 58 -16.51 0.27 -0.40
CA GLU A 58 -17.38 0.11 -1.58
C GLU A 58 -17.22 -1.29 -2.19
N SER A 59 -15.98 -1.78 -2.33
CA SER A 59 -15.71 -3.14 -2.82
C SER A 59 -16.38 -4.21 -1.96
N ALA A 60 -16.32 -4.06 -0.63
CA ALA A 60 -16.99 -4.97 0.30
C ALA A 60 -18.52 -4.90 0.16
N ALA A 61 -19.09 -3.70 0.02
CA ALA A 61 -20.52 -3.52 -0.18
C ALA A 61 -20.98 -4.20 -1.48
N ILE A 62 -20.29 -3.97 -2.60
CA ILE A 62 -20.59 -4.59 -3.90
C ILE A 62 -20.57 -6.12 -3.79
N LYS A 63 -19.56 -6.70 -3.12
CA LYS A 63 -19.47 -8.15 -2.89
C LYS A 63 -20.69 -8.70 -2.14
N VAL A 64 -21.22 -7.97 -1.17
CA VAL A 64 -22.43 -8.38 -0.44
C VAL A 64 -23.68 -8.32 -1.32
N TYR A 65 -23.80 -7.30 -2.19
CA TYR A 65 -24.92 -7.17 -3.11
C TYR A 65 -24.98 -8.28 -4.16
N ILE A 66 -23.83 -8.71 -4.69
CA ILE A 66 -23.78 -9.77 -5.72
C ILE A 66 -23.91 -11.19 -5.15
N MET A 67 -23.74 -11.37 -3.84
CA MET A 67 -23.87 -12.67 -3.16
C MET A 67 -25.31 -12.95 -2.65
N HIS A 68 -26.22 -11.98 -2.76
CA HIS A 68 -27.66 -12.15 -2.57
C HIS A 68 -28.35 -12.34 -3.93
#